data_AF-A0A1C6W5H8-F1
#
_entry.id   AF-A0A1C6W5H8-F1
#
_cell.length_a   1.000
_cell.length_b   1.000
_cell.length_c   1.000
_cell.angle_alpha   90.00
_cell.angle_beta   90.00
_cell.angle_gamma   90.00
#
_symmetry.space_group_name_H-M   'P 1'
#
loop_
_entity.id
_entity.type
_entity.pdbx_description
1 polymer ?
#
loop_
_entity_poly.entity_id
_entity_poly.type
_entity_poly.pdbx_seq_one_letter_code
_entity_poly.pdbx_strand_id
1 'polypeptide(L)'
;MTALRDEENIRLTRSDHTITAEAATETLAKELDVAVGAPLLVIDCQLYAAGPYAVATGRLVFRPDVLCLTASADPALSAPRQAGAFGLTALTPRPPGPPAEQPTRRQGE
;
A
#
# COMPACT_ATOMS: atom_id res chain seq x y z
N MET A 1 8.12 8.70 -3.34
CA MET A 1 8.90 8.78 -4.59
C MET A 1 9.06 7.36 -5.11
N THR A 2 8.87 7.15 -6.40
CA THR A 2 9.05 5.84 -7.05
C THR A 2 9.91 6.05 -8.28
N ALA A 3 10.86 5.14 -8.54
CA ALA A 3 11.79 5.23 -9.68
C ALA A 3 11.05 5.49 -11.02
N LEU A 4 9.87 4.90 -11.21
CA LEU A 4 9.01 5.13 -12.37
C LEU A 4 8.66 6.61 -12.60
N ARG A 5 8.40 7.37 -11.53
CA ARG A 5 8.08 8.80 -11.63
C ARG A 5 9.33 9.65 -11.79
N ASP A 6 10.40 9.30 -11.09
CA ASP A 6 11.56 10.16 -10.91
C ASP A 6 12.62 9.98 -12.01
N GLU A 7 12.74 8.76 -12.57
CA GLU A 7 13.73 8.41 -13.59
C GLU A 7 13.12 8.29 -14.98
N GLU A 8 11.90 7.74 -15.08
CA GLU A 8 11.25 7.44 -16.37
C GLU A 8 10.12 8.41 -16.74
N ASN A 9 9.79 9.36 -15.84
CA ASN A 9 8.68 10.31 -15.99
C ASN A 9 7.33 9.62 -16.30
N ILE A 10 7.16 8.38 -15.86
CA ILE A 10 5.93 7.60 -16.04
C ILE A 10 4.97 7.98 -14.91
N ARG A 11 3.85 8.60 -15.29
CA ARG A 11 2.74 8.87 -14.37
C ARG A 11 1.78 7.69 -14.37
N LEU A 12 1.73 6.98 -13.24
CA LEU A 12 0.74 5.95 -13.02
C LEU A 12 -0.66 6.57 -12.93
N THR A 13 -1.60 6.02 -13.68
CA THR A 13 -2.99 6.50 -13.77
C THR A 13 -3.96 5.54 -13.10
N ARG A 14 -3.59 4.26 -13.00
CA ARG A 14 -4.40 3.18 -12.45
C ARG A 14 -3.50 2.08 -11.90
N SER A 15 -3.96 1.42 -10.86
CA SER A 15 -3.40 0.18 -10.36
C SER A 15 -4.53 -0.82 -10.12
N ASP A 16 -4.39 -2.03 -10.63
CA ASP A 16 -5.27 -3.15 -10.30
C ASP A 16 -4.57 -4.06 -9.32
N HIS A 17 -5.31 -4.53 -8.31
CA HIS A 17 -4.79 -5.39 -7.25
C HIS A 17 -5.69 -6.62 -7.09
N THR A 18 -5.08 -7.80 -7.05
CA THR A 18 -5.74 -9.04 -6.63
C THR A 18 -5.16 -9.44 -5.29
N ILE A 19 -6.02 -9.62 -4.29
CA ILE A 19 -5.60 -9.96 -2.92
C ILE A 19 -6.06 -11.39 -2.63
N THR A 20 -5.13 -12.25 -2.25
CA THR A 20 -5.38 -13.66 -1.94
C THR A 20 -4.74 -14.04 -0.61
N ALA A 21 -5.29 -15.08 0.02
CA ALA A 21 -4.66 -15.77 1.13
C ALA A 21 -3.99 -17.03 0.58
N GLU A 22 -2.69 -17.19 0.84
CA GLU A 22 -1.91 -18.36 0.41
C GLU A 22 -1.19 -18.98 1.61
N ALA A 23 -0.86 -20.26 1.52
CA ALA A 23 -0.05 -20.93 2.52
C ALA A 23 1.44 -20.75 2.20
N ALA A 24 2.28 -20.47 3.21
CA ALA A 24 3.70 -20.29 3.04
C ALA A 24 4.38 -21.55 2.47
N THR A 25 5.01 -21.41 1.30
CA THR A 25 5.92 -22.44 0.76
C THR A 25 7.22 -22.46 1.55
N GLU A 26 8.06 -23.49 1.40
CA GLU A 26 9.33 -23.60 2.13
C GLU A 26 10.24 -22.37 1.93
N THR A 27 10.32 -21.85 0.70
CA THR A 27 11.10 -20.66 0.37
C THR A 27 10.56 -19.42 1.08
N LEU A 28 9.25 -19.15 0.94
CA LEU A 28 8.63 -17.96 1.55
C LEU A 28 8.62 -18.04 3.08
N ALA A 29 8.44 -19.24 3.64
CA ALA A 29 8.51 -19.47 5.07
C ALA A 29 9.87 -19.08 5.65
N LYS A 30 10.95 -19.43 4.95
CA LYS A 30 12.31 -19.06 5.34
C LYS A 30 12.58 -17.56 5.17
N GLU A 31 12.17 -16.97 4.06
CA GLU A 31 12.40 -15.55 3.77
C GLU A 31 11.63 -14.63 4.75
N LEU A 32 10.44 -15.04 5.16
CA LEU A 32 9.57 -14.26 6.05
C LEU A 32 9.65 -14.67 7.52
N ASP A 33 10.49 -15.65 7.85
CA ASP A 33 10.64 -16.23 9.20
C ASP A 33 9.28 -16.63 9.81
N VAL A 34 8.57 -17.52 9.10
CA VAL A 34 7.31 -18.12 9.53
C VAL A 34 7.33 -19.63 9.33
N ALA A 35 6.37 -20.33 9.93
CA ALA A 35 6.20 -21.76 9.71
C ALA A 35 5.75 -22.05 8.27
N VAL A 36 6.23 -23.17 7.69
CA VAL A 36 5.69 -23.69 6.43
C VAL A 36 4.20 -23.96 6.59
N GLY A 37 3.40 -23.53 5.62
CA GLY A 37 1.94 -23.61 5.66
C GLY A 37 1.25 -22.49 6.44
N ALA A 38 1.99 -21.57 7.07
CA ALA A 38 1.40 -20.40 7.72
C ALA A 38 0.62 -19.54 6.70
N PRO A 39 -0.50 -18.92 7.10
CA PRO A 39 -1.26 -18.05 6.20
C PRO A 39 -0.45 -16.80 5.86
N LEU A 40 -0.40 -16.47 4.59
CA LEU A 40 0.23 -15.28 4.01
C LEU A 40 -0.82 -14.48 3.25
N LEU A 41 -0.66 -13.16 3.28
CA LEU A 41 -1.43 -12.25 2.45
C LEU A 41 -0.62 -11.94 1.19
N VAL A 42 -1.15 -12.30 0.03
CA VAL A 42 -0.51 -12.08 -1.26
C VAL A 42 -1.28 -11.01 -2.02
N ILE A 43 -0.56 -10.05 -2.58
CA ILE A 43 -1.10 -8.97 -3.40
C ILE A 43 -0.38 -9.01 -4.75
N ASP A 44 -1.10 -9.43 -5.79
CA ASP A 44 -0.65 -9.27 -7.17
C ASP A 44 -1.10 -7.90 -7.67
N CYS A 45 -0.17 -7.10 -8.15
CA CYS A 45 -0.42 -5.75 -8.61
C CYS A 45 -0.06 -5.57 -10.09
N GLN A 46 -0.92 -4.87 -10.82
CA GLN A 46 -0.67 -4.41 -12.18
C GLN A 46 -0.77 -2.89 -12.21
N LEU A 47 0.29 -2.23 -12.64
CA LEU A 47 0.40 -0.78 -12.69
C LEU A 47 0.24 -0.31 -14.13
N TYR A 48 -0.59 0.70 -14.35
CA TYR A 48 -0.90 1.23 -15.66
C TYR A 48 -0.56 2.72 -15.73
N ALA A 49 -0.02 3.13 -16.88
CA ALA A 49 0.17 4.54 -17.23
C ALA A 49 -0.92 4.95 -18.24
N ALA A 50 -0.60 5.84 -19.19
CA ALA A 50 -1.52 6.16 -20.29
C ALA A 50 -1.62 4.96 -21.25
N GLY A 51 -2.76 4.27 -21.27
CA GLY A 51 -3.04 3.19 -22.21
C GLY A 51 -3.64 1.94 -21.56
N PRO A 52 -3.94 0.91 -22.37
CA PRO A 52 -4.59 -0.32 -21.89
C PRO A 52 -3.63 -1.36 -21.30
N TYR A 53 -2.32 -1.21 -21.49
CA TYR A 53 -1.32 -2.19 -21.09
C TYR A 53 -0.64 -1.81 -19.77
N ALA A 54 -0.33 -2.82 -18.96
CA ALA A 54 0.42 -2.62 -17.72
C ALA A 54 1.87 -2.24 -18.04
N VAL A 55 2.38 -1.22 -17.34
CA VAL A 55 3.79 -0.80 -17.41
C VAL A 55 4.67 -1.54 -16.41
N ALA A 56 4.06 -2.10 -15.37
CA ALA A 56 4.75 -2.95 -14.40
C ALA A 56 3.76 -3.93 -13.76
N THR A 57 4.25 -5.11 -13.41
CA THR A 57 3.54 -6.08 -12.59
C THR A 57 4.41 -6.46 -11.39
N GLY A 58 3.78 -6.76 -10.26
CA GLY A 58 4.47 -7.12 -9.04
C GLY A 58 3.66 -8.08 -8.20
N ARG A 59 4.36 -8.79 -7.32
CA ARG A 59 3.76 -9.66 -6.32
C ARG A 59 4.37 -9.29 -4.97
N LEU A 60 3.50 -8.96 -4.03
CA LEU A 60 3.87 -8.63 -2.66
C LEU A 60 3.33 -9.70 -1.73
N VAL A 61 4.15 -10.15 -0.79
CA VAL A 61 3.78 -11.19 0.17
C VAL A 61 4.03 -10.67 1.57
N PHE A 62 3.00 -10.72 2.41
CA PHE A 62 3.05 -10.19 3.76
C PHE A 62 2.63 -11.24 4.77
N ARG A 63 3.22 -11.17 5.97
CA ARG A 63 2.68 -11.89 7.11
C ARG A 63 1.45 -11.14 7.63
N PRO A 64 0.34 -11.83 7.92
CA PRO A 64 -0.90 -11.17 8.34
C PRO A 64 -0.83 -10.59 9.75
N ASP A 65 0.15 -11.01 10.57
CA ASP A 65 0.30 -10.54 11.95
C ASP A 65 0.95 -9.15 12.06
N VAL A 66 1.62 -8.68 11.00
CA VAL A 66 2.35 -7.40 10.99
C VAL A 66 1.75 -6.36 10.05
N LEU A 67 0.71 -6.71 9.29
CA LEU A 67 0.11 -5.85 8.27
C LEU A 67 -1.42 -5.87 8.38
N CYS A 68 -2.02 -4.68 8.36
CA CYS A 68 -3.46 -4.49 8.18
C CYS A 68 -3.70 -3.73 6.87
N LEU A 69 -4.52 -4.29 5.97
CA LEU A 69 -4.97 -3.60 4.78
C LEU A 69 -6.27 -2.86 5.06
N THR A 70 -6.34 -1.60 4.63
CA THR A 70 -7.57 -0.82 4.61
C THR A 70 -7.85 -0.40 3.18
N ALA A 71 -9.12 -0.50 2.80
CA ALA A 71 -9.61 -0.06 1.50
C ALA A 71 -10.85 0.80 1.73
N SER A 72 -10.93 1.92 1.03
CA SER A 72 -12.09 2.80 1.03
C SER A 72 -12.60 2.95 -0.39
N ALA A 73 -13.92 2.88 -0.56
CA ALA A 73 -14.58 3.25 -1.80
C ALA A 73 -15.28 4.60 -1.57
N ASP A 74 -14.93 5.60 -2.37
CA ASP A 74 -15.71 6.83 -2.46
C ASP A 74 -16.78 6.64 -3.55
N PRO A 75 -18.08 6.56 -3.20
CA PRO A 75 -19.14 6.37 -4.18
C PRO A 75 -19.22 7.51 -5.20
N ALA A 76 -18.74 8.72 -4.89
CA ALA A 76 -18.70 9.84 -5.83
C ALA A 76 -17.61 9.68 -6.91
N LEU A 77 -16.58 8.89 -6.63
CA LEU A 77 -15.49 8.54 -7.56
C LEU A 77 -15.63 7.14 -8.15
N SER A 78 -16.55 6.34 -7.60
CA SER A 78 -16.86 4.99 -8.05
C SER A 78 -17.72 5.06 -9.31
N ALA A 79 -17.08 5.14 -10.48
CA ALA A 79 -17.76 4.79 -11.73
C ALA A 79 -18.36 3.38 -11.59
N PRO A 80 -19.44 3.02 -12.32
CA PRO A 80 -20.00 1.68 -12.30
C PRO A 80 -19.05 0.73 -13.04
N ARG A 81 -17.93 0.39 -12.42
CA ARG A 81 -17.01 -0.65 -12.87
C ARG A 81 -17.03 -1.75 -11.83
N GLN A 82 -17.37 -2.94 -12.33
CA GLN A 82 -17.14 -4.28 -11.78
C GLN A 82 -16.51 -4.34 -10.37
N ALA A 83 -17.20 -5.07 -9.49
CA ALA A 83 -16.70 -5.50 -8.19
C ALA A 83 -15.23 -5.92 -8.27
N GLY A 84 -14.37 -5.29 -7.45
CA GLY A 84 -12.95 -5.67 -7.31
C GLY A 84 -11.94 -4.52 -7.39
N ALA A 85 -12.33 -3.30 -7.77
CA ALA A 85 -11.42 -2.16 -7.78
C ALA A 85 -11.32 -1.51 -6.39
N PHE A 86 -10.24 -1.80 -5.64
CA PHE A 86 -9.96 -1.20 -4.35
C PHE A 86 -8.68 -0.35 -4.42
N GLY A 87 -8.77 0.90 -3.96
CA GLY A 87 -7.59 1.74 -3.76
C GLY A 87 -6.88 1.34 -2.47
N LEU A 88 -5.67 0.78 -2.59
CA LEU A 88 -4.79 0.54 -1.44
C LEU A 88 -4.04 1.82 -1.10
N THR A 89 -4.30 2.38 0.08
CA THR A 89 -3.50 3.48 0.62
C THR A 89 -2.67 2.94 1.78
N ALA A 90 -1.35 2.90 1.62
CA ALA A 90 -0.46 2.58 2.73
C ALA A 90 -0.44 3.77 3.72
N LEU A 91 -0.87 3.53 4.96
CA LEU A 91 -0.70 4.51 6.04
C LEU A 91 0.74 4.41 6.55
N THR A 92 1.52 5.49 6.39
CA THR A 92 2.80 5.60 7.10
C THR A 92 2.53 5.98 8.56
N PRO A 93 3.28 5.43 9.53
CA PRO A 93 3.21 5.89 10.91
C PRO A 93 3.48 7.39 10.95
N ARG A 94 2.57 8.16 11.55
CA ARG A 94 2.75 9.60 11.75
C ARG A 94 3.99 9.80 12.64
N PRO A 95 5.01 10.58 12.22
CA PRO A 95 6.13 10.89 13.11
C PRO A 95 5.60 11.63 14.35
N PRO A 96 6.17 11.38 15.54
CA PRO A 96 5.78 12.12 16.74
C PRO A 96 5.96 13.61 16.46
N GLY A 97 4.88 14.38 16.62
CA GLY A 97 4.91 15.82 16.44
C GLY A 97 5.90 16.47 17.41
N PRO A 98 6.49 17.63 17.06
CA PRO A 98 7.35 18.35 17.98
C PRO A 98 6.59 18.70 19.27
N PRO A 99 7.28 18.73 20.42
CA PRO A 99 6.65 19.11 21.68
C PRO A 99 6.05 20.52 21.56
N ALA A 100 4.83 20.67 22.08
CA ALA A 100 4.11 21.95 22.07
C ALA A 100 4.95 23.02 22.77
N GLU A 101 5.34 24.08 22.05
CA GLU A 101 5.83 25.32 22.65
C GLU A 101 4.74 25.87 23.57
N GLN A 102 5.02 25.88 24.88
CA GLN A 102 4.23 26.61 25.85
C GLN A 102 4.30 28.11 25.52
N PRO A 103 3.17 28.84 25.48
CA PRO A 103 3.19 30.27 25.21
C PRO A 103 3.83 31.01 26.38
N THR A 104 4.98 31.63 26.11
CA THR A 104 5.66 32.56 27.03
C THR A 104 4.74 33.72 27.38
N ARG A 105 4.26 33.78 28.62
CA ARG A 105 3.55 34.94 29.17
C ARG A 105 4.48 36.15 29.14
N ARG A 106 4.14 37.19 28.37
CA ARG A 106 4.67 38.54 28.58
C ARG A 106 3.98 39.15 29.80
N GLN A 107 4.68 39.20 30.94
CA GLN A 107 4.59 40.32 31.90
C GLN A 107 5.64 41.33 31.40
N GLY A 108 5.39 42.62 31.17
CA GLY A 108 4.59 43.54 31.95
C GLY A 108 5.52 44.23 32.95
N GLU A 109 6.34 45.18 32.46
CA GLU A 109 6.91 46.33 33.17
C GLU A 109 7.63 47.26 32.17
#